data_AF-A0A011TND1-F1
#
_entry.id   AF-A0A011TND1-F1
#
_cell.length_a   1.000
_cell.length_b   1.000
_cell.length_c   1.000
_cell.angle_alpha   90.00
_cell.angle_beta   90.00
_cell.angle_gamma   90.00
#
_symmetry.space_group_name_H-M   'P 1'
#
loop_
_entity.id
_entity.type
_entity.pdbx_description
1 polymer ?
#
loop_
_entity_poly.entity_id
_entity_poly.type
_entity_poly.pdbx_seq_one_letter_code
_entity_poly.pdbx_strand_id
1 'polypeptide(L)'
;MRERTETNGIPSVVLDAISQPVIMVSAENYIAYANLDAEQFFRSGSSILARNRLESFLPFGSPLLALVDQVRTSQMPVNEYRVDVSSPRLGAERIVDVYVAPVAELPGAVVILFKEKTMAEKIDRQMTHRGAARSVTGLASMLAHEIKNPLSGIRGAAQLLEQVVSDEDRALARLITDETDRIVSLVDRMEVFSDERPIERSAVNIHAVLDHVKAIAKNGFARKIRFVEDYDPSLPPVFANRDQLVQIFLNLLKNASEAIGDREGGEIVLSTAYRPGIRLQVPGARDRVALPLEFCVHDNGPGVPQDMLPHLFDPFVTTKTNGSGLGLALVAKIIGDHGGIIECDSHPSRTTFRVLMPAWKNTELAAGNTGDNA
;
A
#
# COMPACT_ATOMS: atom_id res chain seq x y z
N MET A 1 -22.18 14.12 54.11
CA MET A 1 -22.93 12.89 53.77
C MET A 1 -23.54 13.11 52.38
N ARG A 2 -23.05 12.33 51.40
CA ARG A 2 -23.58 12.13 50.04
C ARG A 2 -23.35 13.23 48.98
N GLU A 3 -22.13 13.26 48.44
CA GLU A 3 -21.89 13.38 46.98
C GLU A 3 -21.84 11.95 46.41
N ARG A 4 -22.79 11.54 45.57
CA ARG A 4 -22.72 10.26 44.85
C ARG A 4 -23.65 10.14 43.63
N THR A 5 -23.98 11.25 42.97
CA THR A 5 -25.03 11.23 41.92
C THR A 5 -24.61 11.74 40.54
N GLU A 6 -23.39 12.27 40.36
CA GLU A 6 -22.98 12.82 39.04
C GLU A 6 -22.03 11.93 38.22
N THR A 7 -21.51 10.84 38.77
CA THR A 7 -20.46 10.04 38.10
C THR A 7 -20.98 9.06 37.03
N ASN A 8 -22.29 8.82 36.92
CA ASN A 8 -22.84 7.78 36.02
C ASN A 8 -22.68 8.09 34.52
N GLY A 9 -22.40 9.34 34.14
CA GLY A 9 -22.17 9.73 32.73
C GLY A 9 -20.69 9.85 32.34
N ILE A 10 -19.77 9.89 33.31
CA ILE A 10 -18.34 10.14 33.02
C ILE A 10 -17.70 8.97 32.25
N PRO A 11 -17.92 7.69 32.61
CA PRO A 11 -17.36 6.58 31.85
C PRO A 11 -17.80 6.54 30.39
N SER A 12 -19.08 6.82 30.11
CA SER A 12 -19.57 6.91 28.73
C SER A 12 -18.95 8.07 27.96
N VAL A 13 -18.80 9.25 28.59
CA VAL A 13 -18.12 10.40 27.97
C VAL A 13 -16.66 10.09 27.67
N VAL A 14 -15.96 9.35 28.54
CA VAL A 14 -14.59 8.91 28.29
C VAL A 14 -14.53 7.94 27.11
N LEU A 15 -15.42 6.95 27.05
CA LEU A 15 -15.47 5.97 25.96
C LEU A 15 -15.89 6.59 24.62
N ASP A 16 -16.73 7.61 24.63
CA ASP A 16 -17.09 8.39 23.44
C ASP A 16 -15.97 9.34 22.98
N ALA A 17 -15.03 9.69 23.86
CA ALA A 17 -13.83 10.44 23.51
C ALA A 17 -12.71 9.57 22.92
N ILE A 18 -12.77 8.24 23.11
CA ILE A 18 -11.85 7.30 22.46
C ILE A 18 -12.25 7.22 20.99
N SER A 19 -11.36 7.67 20.09
CA SER A 19 -11.56 7.65 18.62
C SER A 19 -11.46 6.24 18.00
N GLN A 20 -12.02 5.24 18.65
CA GLN A 20 -12.05 3.85 18.21
C GLN A 20 -13.41 3.22 18.55
N PRO A 21 -14.00 2.42 17.65
CA PRO A 21 -15.21 1.69 17.96
C PRO A 21 -15.01 0.70 19.12
N VAL A 22 -15.82 0.84 20.17
CA VAL A 22 -15.82 -0.06 21.34
C VAL A 22 -17.23 -0.56 21.60
N ILE A 23 -17.37 -1.87 21.73
CA ILE A 23 -18.62 -2.50 22.17
C ILE A 23 -18.37 -3.41 23.37
N MET A 24 -19.40 -3.62 24.17
CA MET A 24 -19.46 -4.70 25.16
C MET A 24 -20.49 -5.72 24.71
N VAL A 25 -20.16 -7.00 24.84
CA VAL A 25 -21.01 -8.13 24.47
C VAL A 25 -21.30 -8.95 25.72
N SER A 26 -22.58 -9.24 25.99
CA SER A 26 -23.02 -10.05 27.13
C SER A 26 -22.64 -11.52 26.98
N ALA A 27 -22.87 -12.35 28.00
CA ALA A 27 -22.64 -13.80 27.93
C ALA A 27 -23.45 -14.51 26.82
N GLU A 28 -24.60 -13.96 26.44
CA GLU A 28 -25.51 -14.50 25.42
C GLU A 28 -25.31 -13.88 24.02
N ASN A 29 -24.18 -13.21 23.80
CA ASN A 29 -23.81 -12.52 22.55
C ASN A 29 -24.62 -11.26 22.20
N TYR A 30 -25.41 -10.70 23.12
CA TYR A 30 -26.06 -9.41 22.89
C TYR A 30 -25.07 -8.25 23.04
N ILE A 31 -25.16 -7.24 22.19
CA ILE A 31 -24.35 -6.02 22.33
C ILE A 31 -24.93 -5.22 23.51
N ALA A 32 -24.28 -5.24 24.66
CA ALA A 32 -24.76 -4.56 25.87
C ALA A 32 -24.42 -3.07 25.92
N TYR A 33 -23.37 -2.66 25.19
CA TYR A 33 -22.93 -1.27 25.10
C TYR A 33 -22.23 -1.02 23.76
N ALA A 34 -22.33 0.20 23.24
CA ALA A 34 -21.60 0.71 22.09
C ALA A 34 -21.30 2.19 22.32
N ASN A 35 -20.06 2.62 22.08
CA ASN A 35 -19.72 4.05 22.05
C ASN A 35 -20.14 4.69 20.72
N LEU A 36 -20.02 6.01 20.61
CA LEU A 36 -20.40 6.76 19.41
C LEU A 36 -19.70 6.28 18.13
N ASP A 37 -18.40 5.95 18.22
CA ASP A 37 -17.65 5.41 17.08
C ASP A 37 -18.12 4.01 16.69
N ALA A 38 -18.58 3.18 17.63
CA ALA A 38 -19.21 1.91 17.32
C ALA A 38 -20.57 2.07 16.62
N GLU A 39 -21.39 3.06 17.01
CA GLU A 39 -22.62 3.36 16.28
C GLU A 39 -22.34 3.74 14.82
N GLN A 40 -21.31 4.56 14.59
CA GLN A 40 -20.86 4.93 13.24
C GLN A 40 -20.28 3.74 12.48
N PHE A 41 -19.45 2.92 13.13
CA PHE A 41 -18.84 1.73 12.56
C PHE A 41 -19.90 0.75 12.06
N PHE A 42 -20.84 0.36 12.93
CA PHE A 42 -21.93 -0.56 12.61
C PHE A 42 -23.08 0.06 11.81
N ARG A 43 -23.00 1.36 11.54
CA ARG A 43 -24.04 2.16 10.86
C ARG A 43 -25.42 1.92 11.48
N SER A 44 -25.46 1.81 12.80
CA SER A 44 -26.65 1.41 13.56
C SER A 44 -26.63 2.13 14.91
N GLY A 45 -27.75 2.73 15.28
CA GLY A 45 -27.84 3.42 16.57
C GLY A 45 -27.76 2.44 17.75
N SER A 46 -27.30 2.91 18.92
CA SER A 46 -27.13 2.10 20.15
C SER A 46 -28.39 1.32 20.53
N SER A 47 -29.58 1.88 20.34
CA SER A 47 -30.86 1.20 20.60
C SER A 47 -31.11 -0.03 19.73
N ILE A 48 -30.62 -0.02 18.48
CA ILE A 48 -30.72 -1.16 17.56
C ILE A 48 -29.63 -2.17 17.89
N LEU A 49 -28.40 -1.71 18.12
CA LEU A 49 -27.29 -2.57 18.54
C LEU A 49 -27.66 -3.36 19.81
N ALA A 50 -28.23 -2.68 20.80
CA ALA A 50 -28.62 -3.27 22.08
C ALA A 50 -29.65 -4.41 21.99
N ARG A 51 -30.43 -4.46 20.91
CA ARG A 51 -31.49 -5.47 20.70
C ARG A 51 -31.04 -6.68 19.91
N ASN A 52 -29.82 -6.65 19.38
CA ASN A 52 -29.33 -7.66 18.44
C ASN A 52 -28.11 -8.37 19.00
N ARG A 53 -27.88 -9.58 18.46
CA ARG A 53 -26.66 -10.34 18.74
C ARG A 53 -25.52 -9.83 17.87
N LEU A 54 -24.29 -9.95 18.35
CA LEU A 54 -23.07 -9.61 17.59
C LEU A 54 -23.07 -10.27 16.20
N GLU A 55 -23.47 -11.54 16.15
CA GLU A 55 -23.56 -12.37 14.93
C GLU A 55 -24.43 -11.74 13.83
N SER A 56 -25.42 -10.91 14.18
CA SER A 56 -26.30 -10.25 13.21
C SER A 56 -25.61 -9.14 12.40
N PHE A 57 -24.42 -8.71 12.82
CA PHE A 57 -23.62 -7.67 12.15
C PHE A 57 -22.39 -8.22 11.44
N LEU A 58 -22.07 -9.50 11.64
CA LEU A 58 -20.86 -10.15 11.15
C LEU A 58 -21.15 -11.09 9.97
N PRO A 59 -20.14 -11.41 9.15
CA PRO A 59 -20.28 -12.45 8.14
C PRO A 59 -20.46 -13.83 8.80
N PHE A 60 -21.13 -14.74 8.08
CA PHE A 60 -21.25 -16.13 8.51
C PHE A 60 -19.86 -16.74 8.69
N GLY A 61 -19.59 -17.33 9.86
CA GLY A 61 -18.29 -17.92 10.20
C GLY A 61 -17.20 -16.89 10.52
N SER A 62 -17.55 -15.64 10.89
CA SER A 62 -16.57 -14.64 11.27
C SER A 62 -15.64 -15.15 12.40
N PRO A 63 -14.30 -15.05 12.24
CA PRO A 63 -13.34 -15.45 13.28
C PRO A 63 -13.55 -14.73 14.62
N LEU A 64 -14.18 -13.55 14.61
CA LEU A 64 -14.43 -12.77 15.83
C LEU A 64 -15.28 -13.52 16.85
N LEU A 65 -16.23 -14.36 16.42
CA LEU A 65 -17.04 -15.16 17.34
C LEU A 65 -16.20 -16.19 18.08
N ALA A 66 -15.26 -16.85 17.39
CA ALA A 66 -14.34 -17.80 18.00
C ALA A 66 -13.40 -17.12 19.01
N LEU A 67 -12.96 -15.90 18.72
CA LEU A 67 -12.14 -15.11 19.66
C LEU A 67 -12.90 -14.75 20.93
N VAL A 68 -14.19 -14.37 20.81
CA VAL A 68 -15.05 -14.10 21.96
C VAL A 68 -15.16 -15.33 22.86
N ASP A 69 -15.42 -16.50 22.28
CA ASP A 69 -15.54 -17.75 23.03
C ASP A 69 -14.19 -18.18 23.65
N GLN A 70 -13.09 -17.95 22.94
CA GLN A 70 -11.75 -18.17 23.45
C GLN A 70 -11.46 -17.30 24.68
N VAL A 71 -11.77 -16.00 24.62
CA VAL A 71 -11.56 -15.06 25.74
C VAL A 71 -12.46 -15.40 26.93
N ARG A 72 -13.71 -15.79 26.71
CA ARG A 72 -14.59 -16.27 27.78
C ARG A 72 -14.04 -17.51 28.47
N THR A 73 -13.42 -18.41 27.72
CA THR A 73 -12.89 -19.67 28.27
C THR A 73 -11.55 -19.45 28.97
N SER A 74 -10.64 -18.70 28.35
CA SER A 74 -9.29 -18.47 28.88
C SER A 74 -9.25 -17.41 29.97
N GLN A 75 -10.24 -16.51 30.01
CA GLN A 75 -10.24 -15.30 30.84
C GLN A 75 -9.00 -14.42 30.63
N MET A 76 -8.38 -14.51 29.45
CA MET A 76 -7.23 -13.69 29.05
C MET A 76 -7.58 -12.85 27.83
N PRO A 77 -7.12 -11.59 27.76
CA PRO A 77 -7.33 -10.76 26.60
C PRO A 77 -6.57 -11.28 25.39
N VAL A 78 -7.17 -11.15 24.20
CA VAL A 78 -6.61 -11.58 22.92
C VAL A 78 -6.56 -10.39 21.97
N ASN A 79 -5.43 -10.26 21.26
CA ASN A 79 -5.28 -9.38 20.11
C ASN A 79 -5.24 -10.23 18.86
N GLU A 80 -6.13 -9.98 17.90
CA GLU A 80 -6.12 -10.64 16.60
C GLU A 80 -6.04 -9.60 15.48
N TYR A 81 -5.26 -9.90 14.45
CA TYR A 81 -4.98 -8.96 13.37
C TYR A 81 -5.72 -9.37 12.10
N ARG A 82 -6.17 -8.37 11.32
CA ARG A 82 -6.87 -8.60 10.03
C ARG A 82 -8.11 -9.51 10.13
N VAL A 83 -8.96 -9.28 11.12
CA VAL A 83 -10.24 -9.98 11.23
C VAL A 83 -11.23 -9.40 10.22
N ASP A 84 -11.80 -10.28 9.40
CA ASP A 84 -12.86 -9.92 8.45
C ASP A 84 -14.20 -9.78 9.18
N VAL A 85 -14.74 -8.56 9.13
CA VAL A 85 -16.04 -8.19 9.67
C VAL A 85 -16.96 -7.65 8.56
N SER A 86 -16.69 -8.00 7.29
CA SER A 86 -17.47 -7.56 6.14
C SER A 86 -18.92 -8.04 6.23
N SER A 87 -19.87 -7.16 5.95
CA SER A 87 -21.29 -7.52 5.89
C SER A 87 -22.02 -6.60 4.92
N PRO A 88 -23.21 -6.96 4.41
CA PRO A 88 -23.99 -6.08 3.54
C PRO A 88 -24.21 -4.67 4.11
N ARG A 89 -24.17 -4.54 5.45
CA ARG A 89 -24.31 -3.26 6.16
C ARG A 89 -22.97 -2.53 6.31
N LEU A 90 -21.91 -3.25 6.67
CA LEU A 90 -20.56 -2.72 6.95
C LEU A 90 -19.76 -2.40 5.66
N GLY A 91 -20.15 -3.01 4.54
CA GLY A 91 -19.44 -2.96 3.27
C GLY A 91 -18.78 -4.29 2.92
N ALA A 92 -18.50 -4.49 1.63
CA ALA A 92 -17.93 -5.73 1.11
C ALA A 92 -16.47 -5.98 1.52
N GLU A 93 -15.79 -5.00 2.13
CA GLU A 93 -14.34 -5.03 2.40
C GLU A 93 -14.03 -4.33 3.74
N ARG A 94 -14.40 -4.93 4.87
CA ARG A 94 -14.12 -4.39 6.21
C ARG A 94 -13.23 -5.35 7.01
N ILE A 95 -11.92 -5.10 6.95
CA ILE A 95 -10.88 -5.83 7.70
C ILE A 95 -10.33 -4.92 8.80
N VAL A 96 -10.30 -5.41 10.03
CA VAL A 96 -9.90 -4.64 11.22
C VAL A 96 -9.02 -5.47 12.14
N ASP A 97 -8.20 -4.81 12.96
CA ASP A 97 -7.60 -5.48 14.11
C ASP A 97 -8.59 -5.44 15.27
N VAL A 98 -8.62 -6.48 16.09
CA VAL A 98 -9.53 -6.57 17.22
C VAL A 98 -8.76 -6.85 18.50
N TYR A 99 -9.12 -6.14 19.55
CA TYR A 99 -8.74 -6.46 20.91
C TYR A 99 -9.99 -6.91 21.65
N VAL A 100 -9.94 -8.13 22.20
CA VAL A 100 -11.05 -8.72 22.95
C VAL A 100 -10.57 -8.98 24.37
N ALA A 101 -11.28 -8.48 25.37
CA ALA A 101 -10.92 -8.63 26.78
C ALA A 101 -12.14 -9.05 27.62
N PRO A 102 -11.97 -9.91 28.63
CA PRO A 102 -13.05 -10.26 29.54
C PRO A 102 -13.35 -9.09 30.48
N VAL A 103 -14.60 -8.96 30.92
CA VAL A 103 -14.99 -7.98 31.94
C VAL A 103 -15.00 -8.68 33.30
N ALA A 104 -14.06 -8.32 34.17
CA ALA A 104 -13.86 -8.99 35.45
C ALA A 104 -15.10 -8.93 36.36
N GLU A 105 -15.83 -7.80 36.33
CA GLU A 105 -17.02 -7.57 37.14
C GLU A 105 -18.31 -8.18 36.54
N LEU A 106 -18.28 -8.60 35.27
CA LEU A 106 -19.45 -9.15 34.55
C LEU A 106 -19.09 -10.49 33.90
N PRO A 107 -19.28 -11.62 34.61
CA PRO A 107 -18.93 -12.94 34.12
C PRO A 107 -19.53 -13.25 32.74
N GLY A 108 -18.69 -13.71 31.82
CA GLY A 108 -19.07 -14.04 30.44
C GLY A 108 -19.23 -12.83 29.50
N ALA A 109 -19.21 -11.60 30.02
CA ALA A 109 -19.16 -10.42 29.18
C ALA A 109 -17.74 -10.15 28.68
N VAL A 110 -17.64 -9.61 27.46
CA VAL A 110 -16.37 -9.23 26.85
C VAL A 110 -16.48 -7.83 26.27
N VAL A 111 -15.38 -7.08 26.31
CA VAL A 111 -15.21 -5.84 25.56
C VAL A 111 -14.49 -6.15 24.27
N ILE A 112 -14.98 -5.61 23.16
CA ILE A 112 -14.35 -5.69 21.85
C ILE A 112 -14.05 -4.27 21.41
N LEU A 113 -12.76 -4.01 21.18
CA LEU A 113 -12.29 -2.79 20.56
C LEU A 113 -11.90 -3.11 19.12
N PHE A 114 -12.47 -2.36 18.18
CA PHE A 114 -12.11 -2.45 16.77
C PHE A 114 -11.09 -1.37 16.46
N LYS A 115 -9.92 -1.82 16.06
CA LYS A 115 -8.88 -0.94 15.58
C LYS A 115 -8.90 -1.00 14.06
N GLU A 116 -9.59 -0.02 13.48
CA GLU A 116 -9.36 0.27 12.08
C GLU A 116 -7.91 0.70 11.93
N LYS A 117 -7.15 -0.03 11.11
CA LYS A 117 -5.82 0.45 10.76
C LYS A 117 -5.99 1.75 10.02
N THR A 118 -5.61 2.84 10.68
CA THR A 118 -5.38 4.09 9.97
C THR A 118 -4.24 3.85 8.98
N MET A 119 -4.27 4.54 7.83
CA MET A 119 -3.17 4.49 6.87
C MET A 119 -1.83 4.73 7.58
N ALA A 120 -1.78 5.59 8.60
CA ALA A 120 -0.58 5.89 9.39
C ALA A 120 0.10 4.66 10.04
N GLU A 121 -0.65 3.66 10.48
CA GLU A 121 -0.07 2.45 11.11
C GLU A 121 0.40 1.40 10.10
N LYS A 122 -0.18 1.39 8.89
CA LYS A 122 0.41 0.66 7.76
C LYS A 122 1.77 1.24 7.39
N ILE A 123 1.93 2.55 7.57
CA ILE A 123 3.15 3.28 7.21
C ILE A 123 4.29 3.04 8.20
N ASP A 124 4.00 2.90 9.49
CA ASP A 124 5.03 2.65 10.50
C ASP A 124 5.74 1.30 10.28
N ARG A 125 5.03 0.28 9.77
CA ARG A 125 5.65 -0.98 9.32
C ARG A 125 6.49 -0.82 8.04
N GLN A 126 6.16 0.10 7.15
CA GLN A 126 6.93 0.37 5.94
C GLN A 126 8.21 1.18 6.19
N MET A 127 8.24 1.99 7.26
CA MET A 127 9.47 2.59 7.75
C MET A 127 10.51 1.52 8.14
N THR A 128 10.06 0.32 8.57
CA THR A 128 10.93 -0.83 8.88
C THR A 128 11.52 -1.48 7.62
N HIS A 129 10.78 -1.53 6.50
CA HIS A 129 11.29 -2.04 5.21
C HIS A 129 12.38 -1.16 4.58
N ARG A 130 12.48 0.12 4.98
CA ARG A 130 13.62 0.99 4.63
C ARG A 130 14.96 0.45 5.15
N GLY A 131 14.96 -0.39 6.18
CA GLY A 131 16.17 -1.00 6.75
C GLY A 131 16.77 -2.08 5.85
N ALA A 132 15.95 -2.94 5.24
CA ALA A 132 16.41 -4.05 4.41
C ALA A 132 17.00 -3.57 3.07
N ALA A 133 16.38 -2.54 2.45
CA ALA A 133 16.89 -1.93 1.24
C ALA A 133 18.29 -1.32 1.45
N ARG A 134 18.57 -0.69 2.60
CA ARG A 134 19.86 -0.04 2.88
C ARG A 134 21.05 -1.02 2.90
N SER A 135 20.86 -2.27 3.34
CA SER A 135 21.95 -3.25 3.46
C SER A 135 22.41 -3.85 2.13
N VAL A 136 21.51 -4.04 1.16
CA VAL A 136 21.83 -4.52 -0.20
C VAL A 136 22.46 -3.42 -1.06
N THR A 137 22.05 -2.18 -0.82
CA THR A 137 22.34 -1.01 -1.67
C THR A 137 23.77 -0.47 -1.54
N GLY A 138 24.38 -0.57 -0.36
CA GLY A 138 25.75 -0.07 -0.15
C GLY A 138 26.82 -0.87 -0.91
N LEU A 139 26.62 -2.18 -1.06
CA LEU A 139 27.55 -3.06 -1.78
C LEU A 139 27.39 -2.96 -3.30
N ALA A 140 26.16 -2.82 -3.80
CA ALA A 140 25.90 -2.74 -5.23
C ALA A 140 26.47 -1.46 -5.87
N SER A 141 26.43 -0.33 -5.17
CA SER A 141 27.02 0.95 -5.65
C SER A 141 28.53 0.85 -5.85
N MET A 142 29.25 0.26 -4.88
CA MET A 142 30.70 0.09 -4.95
C MET A 142 31.11 -0.83 -6.09
N LEU A 143 30.32 -1.89 -6.34
CA LEU A 143 30.66 -2.92 -7.33
C LEU A 143 30.09 -2.65 -8.72
N ALA A 144 29.16 -1.69 -8.89
CA ALA A 144 28.50 -1.47 -10.18
C ALA A 144 29.49 -1.14 -11.31
N HIS A 145 30.42 -0.20 -11.05
CA HIS A 145 31.46 0.14 -12.02
C HIS A 145 32.46 -1.01 -12.24
N GLU A 146 32.78 -1.79 -11.19
CA GLU A 146 33.69 -2.93 -11.28
C GLU A 146 33.08 -4.13 -12.01
N ILE A 147 31.75 -4.27 -12.02
CA ILE A 147 31.01 -5.31 -12.77
C ILE A 147 30.79 -4.87 -14.23
N LYS A 148 30.46 -3.59 -14.49
CA LYS A 148 30.26 -3.08 -15.85
C LYS A 148 31.51 -3.19 -16.73
N ASN A 149 32.70 -3.05 -16.14
CA ASN A 149 33.98 -3.11 -16.85
C ASN A 149 34.27 -4.49 -17.50
N PRO A 150 34.26 -5.63 -16.78
CA PRO A 150 34.44 -6.94 -17.39
C PRO A 150 33.29 -7.31 -18.32
N LEU A 151 32.05 -6.93 -18.03
CA LEU A 151 30.91 -7.16 -18.93
C LEU A 151 31.07 -6.42 -20.27
N SER A 152 31.59 -5.19 -20.26
CA SER A 152 31.89 -4.47 -21.50
C SER A 152 32.94 -5.20 -22.35
N GLY A 153 33.95 -5.81 -21.70
CA GLY A 153 34.96 -6.64 -22.36
C GLY A 153 34.38 -7.94 -22.95
N ILE A 154 33.52 -8.64 -22.19
CA ILE A 154 32.81 -9.84 -22.65
C ILE A 154 31.90 -9.50 -23.84
N ARG A 155 31.17 -8.38 -23.77
CA ARG A 155 30.33 -7.91 -24.87
C ARG A 155 31.14 -7.63 -26.12
N GLY A 156 32.26 -6.92 -25.99
CA GLY A 156 33.16 -6.63 -27.11
C GLY A 156 33.74 -7.90 -27.73
N ALA A 157 34.17 -8.87 -26.91
CA ALA A 157 34.67 -10.16 -27.38
C ALA A 157 33.58 -10.97 -28.10
N ALA A 158 32.34 -10.97 -27.59
CA ALA A 158 31.20 -11.63 -28.22
C ALA A 158 30.81 -10.98 -29.57
N GLN A 159 30.83 -9.65 -29.65
CA GLN A 159 30.60 -8.92 -30.90
C GLN A 159 31.68 -9.20 -31.94
N LEU A 160 32.94 -9.27 -31.53
CA LEU A 160 34.04 -9.67 -32.42
C LEU A 160 33.87 -11.12 -32.86
N LEU A 161 33.54 -12.04 -31.94
CA LEU A 161 33.25 -13.44 -32.26
C LEU A 161 32.12 -13.55 -33.29
N GLU A 162 31.02 -12.82 -33.13
CA GLU A 162 29.90 -12.82 -34.08
C GLU A 162 30.34 -12.50 -35.52
N GLN A 163 31.40 -11.71 -35.70
CA GLN A 163 31.91 -11.35 -37.03
C GLN A 163 32.75 -12.46 -37.67
N VAL A 164 33.36 -13.36 -36.88
CA VAL A 164 34.33 -14.36 -37.36
C VAL A 164 33.82 -15.80 -37.31
N VAL A 165 32.81 -16.10 -36.48
CA VAL A 165 32.27 -17.46 -36.31
C VAL A 165 31.36 -17.88 -37.46
N SER A 166 31.15 -19.20 -37.59
CA SER A 166 30.21 -19.79 -38.53
C SER A 166 28.76 -19.33 -38.27
N ASP A 167 27.88 -19.44 -39.25
CA ASP A 167 26.47 -19.05 -39.06
C ASP A 167 25.74 -19.92 -38.01
N GLU A 168 26.19 -21.15 -37.76
CA GLU A 168 25.69 -22.01 -36.69
C GLU A 168 26.07 -21.46 -35.30
N ASP A 169 27.29 -20.92 -35.16
CA ASP A 169 27.81 -20.39 -33.89
C ASP A 169 27.44 -18.91 -33.65
N ARG A 170 27.00 -18.20 -34.69
CA ARG A 170 26.56 -16.79 -34.60
C ARG A 170 25.42 -16.61 -33.59
N ALA A 171 24.55 -17.61 -33.46
CA ALA A 171 23.48 -17.61 -32.47
C ALA A 171 24.01 -17.60 -31.03
N LEU A 172 25.12 -18.30 -30.77
CA LEU A 172 25.75 -18.34 -29.44
C LEU A 172 26.44 -17.01 -29.11
N ALA A 173 27.10 -16.38 -30.09
CA ALA A 173 27.70 -15.06 -29.90
C ALA A 173 26.65 -13.99 -29.54
N ARG A 174 25.50 -13.99 -30.23
CA ARG A 174 24.36 -13.11 -29.92
C ARG A 174 23.79 -13.37 -28.53
N LEU A 175 23.64 -14.63 -28.15
CA LEU A 175 23.16 -15.00 -26.82
C LEU A 175 24.07 -14.45 -25.72
N ILE A 176 25.40 -14.48 -25.90
CA ILE A 176 26.36 -13.89 -24.95
C ILE A 176 26.18 -12.38 -24.87
N THR A 177 26.02 -11.69 -26.00
CA THR A 177 25.75 -10.25 -26.04
C THR A 177 24.45 -9.91 -25.30
N ASP A 178 23.36 -10.61 -25.59
CA ASP A 178 22.04 -10.38 -24.99
C ASP A 178 22.07 -10.60 -23.46
N GLU A 179 22.73 -11.67 -23.00
CA GLU A 179 22.83 -11.95 -21.56
C GLU A 179 23.76 -10.93 -20.86
N THR A 180 24.79 -10.45 -21.54
CA THR A 180 25.68 -9.39 -21.01
C THR A 180 24.92 -8.07 -20.85
N ASP A 181 24.14 -7.66 -21.86
CA ASP A 181 23.30 -6.46 -21.80
C ASP A 181 22.19 -6.59 -20.74
N ARG A 182 21.65 -7.80 -20.56
CA ARG A 182 20.72 -8.10 -19.46
C ARG A 182 21.36 -7.90 -18.09
N ILE A 183 22.58 -8.39 -17.87
CA ILE A 183 23.29 -8.20 -16.59
C ILE A 183 23.59 -6.71 -16.36
N VAL A 184 24.04 -5.97 -17.38
CA VAL A 184 24.24 -4.50 -17.26
C VAL A 184 22.95 -3.81 -16.84
N SER A 185 21.81 -4.16 -17.44
CA SER A 185 20.50 -3.62 -17.05
C SER A 185 20.09 -3.96 -15.61
N LEU A 186 20.54 -5.10 -15.05
CA LEU A 186 20.31 -5.44 -13.65
C LEU A 186 21.17 -4.60 -12.72
N VAL A 187 22.44 -4.39 -13.09
CA VAL A 187 23.38 -3.53 -12.34
C VAL A 187 22.91 -2.07 -12.33
N ASP A 188 22.48 -1.54 -13.48
CA ASP A 188 21.90 -0.19 -13.58
C ASP A 188 20.70 -0.01 -12.64
N ARG A 189 19.84 -1.03 -12.54
CA ARG A 189 18.68 -1.02 -11.64
C ARG A 189 19.07 -1.06 -10.17
N MET A 190 20.19 -1.70 -9.82
CA MET A 190 20.73 -1.67 -8.46
C MET A 190 21.31 -0.30 -8.10
N GLU A 191 21.97 0.37 -9.05
CA GLU A 191 22.60 1.69 -8.84
C GLU A 191 21.57 2.76 -8.43
N VAL A 192 20.35 2.69 -8.95
CA VAL A 192 19.25 3.60 -8.55
C VAL A 192 18.93 3.53 -7.06
N PHE A 193 19.22 2.41 -6.39
CA PHE A 193 19.03 2.31 -4.95
C PHE A 193 20.06 3.14 -4.17
N SER A 194 21.25 3.32 -4.74
CA SER A 194 22.38 4.01 -4.11
C SER A 194 22.48 5.48 -4.47
N ASP A 195 21.68 5.94 -5.44
CA ASP A 195 21.61 7.34 -5.84
C ASP A 195 20.84 8.16 -4.79
N GLU A 196 21.59 8.96 -4.02
CA GLU A 196 21.09 9.91 -3.02
C GLU A 196 21.01 11.35 -3.55
N ARG A 197 21.22 11.57 -4.86
CA ARG A 197 21.17 12.93 -5.41
C ARG A 197 19.78 13.56 -5.23
N PRO A 198 19.72 14.88 -4.99
CA PRO A 198 18.44 15.58 -4.88
C PRO A 198 17.58 15.39 -6.14
N ILE A 199 16.34 14.94 -5.95
CA ILE A 199 15.38 14.81 -7.05
C ILE A 199 14.82 16.20 -7.41
N GLU A 200 14.95 16.57 -8.68
CA GLU A 200 14.29 17.75 -9.24
C GLU A 200 12.78 17.50 -9.34
N ARG A 201 12.00 18.14 -8.46
CA ARG A 201 10.54 18.03 -8.40
C ARG A 201 9.88 19.30 -8.90
N SER A 202 8.80 19.16 -9.64
CA SER A 202 8.01 20.26 -10.21
C SER A 202 6.51 19.98 -10.06
N ALA A 203 5.68 20.94 -10.48
CA ALA A 203 4.24 20.74 -10.57
C ALA A 203 3.93 19.84 -11.78
N VAL A 204 3.55 18.58 -11.54
CA VAL A 204 3.27 17.61 -12.61
C VAL A 204 1.78 17.31 -12.68
N ASN A 205 1.20 17.36 -13.87
CA ASN A 205 -0.14 16.84 -14.12
C ASN A 205 -0.07 15.30 -14.19
N ILE A 206 -0.68 14.63 -13.21
CA ILE A 206 -0.67 13.17 -13.12
C ILE A 206 -1.42 12.50 -14.27
N HIS A 207 -2.52 13.07 -14.76
CA HIS A 207 -3.31 12.47 -15.85
C HIS A 207 -2.49 12.40 -17.13
N ALA A 208 -1.70 13.43 -17.44
CA ALA A 208 -0.80 13.43 -18.59
C ALA A 208 0.28 12.33 -18.50
N VAL A 209 0.73 12.00 -17.28
CA VAL A 209 1.67 10.89 -17.06
C VAL A 209 0.95 9.55 -17.25
N LEU A 210 -0.23 9.37 -16.64
CA LEU A 210 -1.02 8.15 -16.73
C LEU A 210 -1.46 7.84 -18.17
N ASP A 211 -1.84 8.86 -18.93
CA ASP A 211 -2.17 8.73 -20.35
C ASP A 211 -0.98 8.29 -21.19
N HIS A 212 0.19 8.87 -20.92
CA HIS A 212 1.42 8.54 -21.61
C HIS A 212 1.84 7.08 -21.37
N VAL A 213 1.86 6.64 -20.10
CA VAL A 213 2.22 5.24 -19.77
C VAL A 213 1.19 4.24 -20.27
N LYS A 214 -0.10 4.58 -20.23
CA LYS A 214 -1.20 3.79 -20.82
C LYS A 214 -0.99 3.61 -22.32
N ALA A 215 -0.63 4.67 -23.05
CA ALA A 215 -0.36 4.58 -24.48
C ALA A 215 0.83 3.66 -24.79
N ILE A 216 1.92 3.76 -24.02
CA ILE A 216 3.07 2.86 -24.14
C ILE A 216 2.66 1.40 -23.86
N ALA A 217 1.91 1.17 -22.79
CA ALA A 217 1.46 -0.17 -22.40
C ALA A 217 0.56 -0.81 -23.47
N LYS A 218 -0.46 -0.08 -23.96
CA LYS A 218 -1.38 -0.53 -25.02
C LYS A 218 -0.65 -0.87 -26.32
N ASN A 219 0.40 -0.13 -26.66
CA ASN A 219 1.20 -0.38 -27.88
C ASN A 219 2.37 -1.34 -27.64
N GLY A 220 2.58 -1.82 -26.41
CA GLY A 220 3.74 -2.58 -26.01
C GLY A 220 3.36 -3.94 -25.42
N PHE A 221 3.45 -4.04 -24.10
CA PHE A 221 3.33 -5.29 -23.34
C PHE A 221 1.89 -5.66 -22.95
N ALA A 222 0.93 -4.71 -23.01
CA ALA A 222 -0.45 -4.90 -22.56
C ALA A 222 -1.48 -4.81 -23.71
N ARG A 223 -1.11 -5.24 -24.93
CA ARG A 223 -1.92 -5.09 -26.16
C ARG A 223 -3.31 -5.73 -26.10
N LYS A 224 -3.44 -6.85 -25.37
CA LYS A 224 -4.69 -7.63 -25.26
C LYS A 224 -5.53 -7.24 -24.03
N ILE A 225 -5.07 -6.29 -23.23
CA ILE A 225 -5.70 -5.93 -21.95
C ILE A 225 -6.61 -4.73 -22.14
N ARG A 226 -7.81 -4.79 -21.58
CA ARG A 226 -8.74 -3.65 -21.53
C ARG A 226 -8.25 -2.65 -20.48
N PHE A 227 -8.20 -1.38 -20.84
CA PHE A 227 -7.93 -0.30 -19.88
C PHE A 227 -9.22 0.46 -19.59
N VAL A 228 -9.47 0.72 -18.31
CA VAL A 228 -10.57 1.56 -17.81
C VAL A 228 -9.98 2.71 -17.00
N GLU A 229 -10.57 3.88 -17.10
CA GLU A 229 -10.09 5.11 -16.47
C GLU A 229 -11.18 5.68 -15.57
N ASP A 230 -10.83 5.94 -14.32
CA ASP A 230 -11.69 6.56 -13.31
C ASP A 230 -10.92 7.74 -12.68
N TYR A 231 -10.76 8.80 -13.47
CA TYR A 231 -9.96 9.95 -13.10
C TYR A 231 -10.84 11.03 -12.47
N ASP A 232 -10.52 11.42 -11.25
CA ASP A 232 -10.99 12.68 -10.67
C ASP A 232 -10.30 13.87 -11.39
N PRO A 233 -11.06 14.70 -12.14
CA PRO A 233 -10.51 15.80 -12.94
C PRO A 233 -10.08 17.01 -12.09
N SER A 234 -10.39 17.01 -10.79
CA SER A 234 -10.12 18.14 -9.90
C SER A 234 -8.77 18.06 -9.17
N LEU A 235 -7.98 17.01 -9.41
CA LEU A 235 -6.71 16.83 -8.70
C LEU A 235 -5.74 18.00 -8.97
N PRO A 236 -5.13 18.58 -7.92
CA PRO A 236 -4.04 19.51 -8.10
C PRO A 236 -2.79 18.78 -8.62
N PRO A 237 -1.80 19.51 -9.18
CA PRO A 237 -0.54 18.93 -9.62
C PRO A 237 0.18 18.21 -8.47
N VAL A 238 0.89 17.12 -8.78
CA VAL A 238 1.72 16.38 -7.83
C VAL A 238 3.10 17.03 -7.73
N PHE A 239 3.69 17.08 -6.53
CA PHE A 239 5.07 17.54 -6.33
C PHE A 239 6.06 16.41 -6.65
N ALA A 240 6.45 16.28 -7.92
CA ALA A 240 7.26 15.15 -8.35
C ALA A 240 8.14 15.41 -9.57
N ASN A 241 9.03 14.46 -9.84
CA ASN A 241 9.74 14.35 -11.10
C ASN A 241 8.89 13.55 -12.11
N ARG A 242 8.65 14.12 -13.29
CA ARG A 242 7.78 13.52 -14.31
C ARG A 242 8.29 12.16 -14.80
N ASP A 243 9.58 12.04 -15.07
CA ASP A 243 10.15 10.82 -15.66
C ASP A 243 10.20 9.67 -14.66
N GLN A 244 10.44 9.98 -13.39
CA GLN A 244 10.35 9.00 -12.31
C GLN A 244 8.90 8.55 -12.07
N LEU A 245 7.89 9.42 -12.22
CA LEU A 245 6.49 8.99 -12.23
C LEU A 245 6.17 8.07 -13.41
N VAL A 246 6.65 8.40 -14.61
CA VAL A 246 6.52 7.51 -15.78
C VAL A 246 7.11 6.13 -15.47
N GLN A 247 8.30 6.07 -14.88
CA GLN A 247 8.95 4.82 -14.48
C GLN A 247 8.14 4.04 -13.44
N ILE A 248 7.58 4.71 -12.43
CA ILE A 248 6.71 4.09 -11.42
C ILE A 248 5.53 3.39 -12.11
N PHE A 249 4.75 4.13 -12.90
CA PHE A 249 3.52 3.58 -13.45
C PHE A 249 3.77 2.57 -14.58
N LEU A 250 4.86 2.68 -15.34
CA LEU A 250 5.25 1.63 -16.29
C LEU A 250 5.55 0.31 -15.58
N ASN A 251 6.26 0.33 -14.45
CA ASN A 251 6.53 -0.87 -13.67
C ASN A 251 5.25 -1.48 -13.09
N LEU A 252 4.35 -0.65 -12.56
CA LEU A 252 3.06 -1.12 -12.03
C LEU A 252 2.18 -1.73 -13.14
N LEU A 253 2.06 -1.05 -14.29
CA LEU A 253 1.32 -1.56 -15.45
C LEU A 253 1.91 -2.85 -16.01
N LYS A 254 3.25 -2.96 -16.07
CA LYS A 254 3.93 -4.18 -16.49
C LYS A 254 3.64 -5.33 -15.53
N ASN A 255 3.69 -5.08 -14.23
CA ASN A 255 3.37 -6.09 -13.23
C ASN A 255 1.91 -6.55 -13.31
N ALA A 256 0.96 -5.62 -13.46
CA ALA A 256 -0.45 -5.92 -13.68
C ALA A 256 -0.66 -6.77 -14.95
N SER A 257 -0.04 -6.37 -16.06
CA SER A 257 -0.13 -7.10 -17.33
C SER A 257 0.43 -8.52 -17.23
N GLU A 258 1.57 -8.70 -16.57
CA GLU A 258 2.19 -10.00 -16.36
C GLU A 258 1.38 -10.87 -15.39
N ALA A 259 0.73 -10.28 -14.40
CA ALA A 259 -0.15 -11.00 -13.47
C ALA A 259 -1.43 -11.50 -14.17
N ILE A 260 -2.02 -10.68 -15.04
CA ILE A 260 -3.18 -11.06 -15.86
C ILE A 260 -2.82 -12.17 -16.85
N GLY A 261 -1.64 -12.09 -17.48
CA GLY A 261 -1.20 -13.05 -18.50
C GLY A 261 -2.07 -13.01 -19.76
N ASP A 262 -2.29 -14.18 -20.38
CA ASP A 262 -3.15 -14.33 -21.58
C ASP A 262 -4.62 -14.60 -21.24
N ARG A 263 -5.06 -14.30 -20.01
CA ARG A 263 -6.45 -14.53 -19.57
C ARG A 263 -7.43 -13.70 -20.40
N GLU A 264 -8.50 -14.33 -20.89
CA GLU A 264 -9.62 -13.61 -21.51
C GLU A 264 -10.30 -12.66 -20.52
N GLY A 265 -10.63 -11.45 -20.97
CA GLY A 265 -11.24 -10.42 -20.12
C GLY A 265 -10.26 -9.73 -19.17
N GLY A 266 -8.94 -9.83 -19.42
CA GLY A 266 -7.93 -9.08 -18.70
C GLY A 266 -8.21 -7.57 -18.69
N GLU A 267 -8.21 -6.98 -17.51
CA GLU A 267 -8.54 -5.57 -17.30
C GLU A 267 -7.56 -4.91 -16.33
N ILE A 268 -7.14 -3.69 -16.69
CA ILE A 268 -6.43 -2.77 -15.82
C ILE A 268 -7.28 -1.51 -15.65
N VAL A 269 -7.55 -1.12 -14.41
CA VAL A 269 -8.24 0.14 -14.09
C VAL A 269 -7.23 1.12 -13.52
N LEU A 270 -7.17 2.33 -14.08
CA LEU A 270 -6.40 3.44 -13.54
C LEU A 270 -7.36 4.42 -12.88
N SER A 271 -7.17 4.71 -11.59
CA SER A 271 -8.01 5.67 -10.89
C SER A 271 -7.20 6.73 -10.15
N THR A 272 -7.80 7.92 -9.99
CA THR A 272 -7.21 9.02 -9.21
C THR A 272 -8.25 9.59 -8.26
N ALA A 273 -7.85 9.95 -7.03
CA ALA A 273 -8.75 10.55 -6.06
C ALA A 273 -8.02 11.54 -5.14
N TYR A 274 -8.75 12.54 -4.64
CA TYR A 274 -8.29 13.39 -3.55
C TYR A 274 -8.76 12.85 -2.18
N ARG A 275 -7.82 12.51 -1.29
CA ARG A 275 -8.05 11.92 0.05
C ARG A 275 -7.53 12.84 1.16
N PRO A 276 -8.34 13.78 1.67
CA PRO A 276 -7.92 14.66 2.76
C PRO A 276 -7.67 13.86 4.05
N GLY A 277 -6.69 14.29 4.86
CA GLY A 277 -6.47 13.76 6.21
C GLY A 277 -5.30 12.79 6.39
N ILE A 278 -4.67 12.30 5.31
CA ILE A 278 -3.47 11.45 5.42
C ILE A 278 -2.25 12.34 5.71
N ARG A 279 -1.66 12.20 6.89
CA ARG A 279 -0.49 12.98 7.36
C ARG A 279 0.61 12.06 7.89
N LEU A 280 1.84 12.36 7.52
CA LEU A 280 2.98 11.48 7.70
C LEU A 280 4.22 12.16 8.26
N GLN A 281 4.83 11.54 9.25
CA GLN A 281 6.13 11.95 9.72
C GLN A 281 7.21 11.33 8.83
N VAL A 282 7.73 12.12 7.89
CA VAL A 282 8.84 11.71 7.02
C VAL A 282 10.16 11.98 7.75
N PRO A 283 11.14 11.05 7.75
CA PRO A 283 12.45 11.30 8.33
C PRO A 283 13.09 12.57 7.76
N GLY A 284 13.50 13.51 8.63
CA GLY A 284 14.10 14.78 8.25
C GLY A 284 13.11 15.95 8.07
N ALA A 285 11.80 15.71 8.04
CA ALA A 285 10.80 16.78 8.06
C ALA A 285 10.44 17.17 9.50
N ARG A 286 10.40 18.49 9.79
CA ARG A 286 9.95 19.02 11.10
C ARG A 286 8.44 18.85 11.31
N ASP A 287 7.67 18.82 10.22
CA ASP A 287 6.20 18.72 10.21
C ASP A 287 5.71 17.46 9.50
N ARG A 288 4.48 17.01 9.83
CA ARG A 288 3.82 15.92 9.11
C ARG A 288 3.46 16.34 7.68
N VAL A 289 3.95 15.61 6.68
CA VAL A 289 3.64 15.79 5.25
C VAL A 289 2.25 15.24 4.96
N ALA A 290 1.39 16.06 4.34
CA ALA A 290 0.08 15.60 3.88
C ALA A 290 0.19 14.90 2.52
N LEU A 291 -0.45 13.73 2.37
CA LEU A 291 -0.49 12.97 1.11
C LEU A 291 -1.91 12.87 0.57
N PRO A 292 -2.49 13.99 0.08
CA PRO A 292 -3.88 14.00 -0.33
C PRO A 292 -4.12 13.40 -1.71
N LEU A 293 -3.08 13.12 -2.51
CA LEU A 293 -3.26 12.58 -3.86
C LEU A 293 -3.14 11.06 -3.84
N GLU A 294 -4.18 10.38 -4.31
CA GLU A 294 -4.25 8.93 -4.44
C GLU A 294 -4.29 8.54 -5.92
N PHE A 295 -3.42 7.64 -6.34
CA PHE A 295 -3.37 7.07 -7.68
C PHE A 295 -3.37 5.54 -7.57
N CYS A 296 -4.32 4.86 -8.19
CA CYS A 296 -4.39 3.40 -8.13
C CYS A 296 -4.21 2.75 -9.50
N VAL A 297 -3.52 1.61 -9.49
CA VAL A 297 -3.49 0.64 -10.59
C VAL A 297 -4.17 -0.62 -10.08
N HIS A 298 -5.33 -0.92 -10.66
CA HIS A 298 -6.09 -2.14 -10.36
C HIS A 298 -5.90 -3.15 -11.48
N ASP A 299 -5.76 -4.43 -11.14
CA ASP A 299 -5.79 -5.54 -12.10
C ASP A 299 -6.71 -6.65 -11.62
N ASN A 300 -7.24 -7.41 -12.57
CA ASN A 300 -8.08 -8.58 -12.31
C ASN A 300 -7.31 -9.91 -12.42
N GLY A 301 -6.00 -9.87 -12.12
CA GLY A 301 -5.13 -11.04 -12.07
C GLY A 301 -5.41 -11.96 -10.88
N PRO A 302 -4.67 -13.07 -10.73
CA PRO A 302 -4.90 -14.08 -9.69
C PRO A 302 -4.62 -13.58 -8.26
N GLY A 303 -4.03 -12.39 -8.11
CA GLY A 303 -3.64 -11.83 -6.83
C GLY A 303 -2.20 -12.14 -6.43
N VAL A 304 -1.81 -11.63 -5.27
CA VAL A 304 -0.52 -11.87 -4.61
C VAL A 304 -0.74 -12.86 -3.45
N PRO A 305 0.09 -13.91 -3.32
CA PRO A 305 0.06 -14.80 -2.16
C PRO A 305 0.18 -14.06 -0.83
N GLN A 306 -0.58 -14.48 0.19
CA GLN A 306 -0.67 -13.76 1.48
C GLN A 306 0.67 -13.69 2.23
N ASP A 307 1.49 -14.73 2.11
CA ASP A 307 2.84 -14.83 2.66
C ASP A 307 3.83 -13.88 1.98
N MET A 308 3.58 -13.51 0.72
CA MET A 308 4.42 -12.58 -0.03
C MET A 308 4.04 -11.11 0.17
N LEU A 309 2.78 -10.80 0.50
CA LEU A 309 2.30 -9.42 0.67
C LEU A 309 3.18 -8.55 1.59
N PRO A 310 3.68 -9.03 2.76
CA PRO A 310 4.55 -8.23 3.61
C PRO A 310 5.89 -7.89 2.96
N HIS A 311 6.38 -8.73 2.05
CA HIS A 311 7.71 -8.64 1.45
C HIS A 311 7.69 -8.14 0.00
N LEU A 312 6.51 -7.73 -0.50
CA LEU A 312 6.29 -7.45 -1.92
C LEU A 312 7.18 -6.32 -2.47
N PHE A 313 7.61 -5.40 -1.60
CA PHE A 313 8.47 -4.28 -1.94
C PHE A 313 9.93 -4.49 -1.52
N ASP A 314 10.27 -5.66 -0.95
CA ASP A 314 11.65 -6.00 -0.62
C ASP A 314 12.42 -6.38 -1.90
N PRO A 315 13.70 -5.97 -2.05
CA PRO A 315 14.51 -6.34 -3.20
C PRO A 315 14.63 -7.85 -3.39
N PHE A 316 14.63 -8.30 -4.64
CA PHE A 316 14.75 -9.71 -5.08
C PHE A 316 13.56 -10.62 -4.72
N VAL A 317 12.50 -10.08 -4.11
CA VAL A 317 11.28 -10.84 -3.87
C VAL A 317 10.45 -10.92 -5.16
N THR A 318 10.19 -12.14 -5.63
CA THR A 318 9.44 -12.40 -6.86
C THR A 318 8.93 -13.85 -6.90
N THR A 319 7.70 -14.06 -7.37
CA THR A 319 7.19 -15.39 -7.76
C THR A 319 7.53 -15.77 -9.21
N LYS A 320 8.06 -14.83 -10.00
CA LYS A 320 8.27 -15.00 -11.44
C LYS A 320 9.64 -15.64 -11.70
N THR A 321 9.67 -16.72 -12.49
CA THR A 321 10.88 -17.49 -12.86
C THR A 321 11.97 -16.66 -13.53
N ASN A 322 11.61 -15.63 -14.32
CA ASN A 322 12.55 -14.71 -14.98
C ASN A 322 12.50 -13.28 -14.42
N GLY A 323 11.79 -13.05 -13.31
CA GLY A 323 11.70 -11.74 -12.67
C GLY A 323 12.93 -11.45 -11.84
N SER A 324 13.47 -10.24 -11.90
CA SER A 324 14.60 -9.85 -11.05
C SER A 324 14.20 -9.50 -9.60
N GLY A 325 12.89 -9.35 -9.33
CA GLY A 325 12.38 -8.89 -8.04
C GLY A 325 12.76 -7.45 -7.68
N LEU A 326 13.32 -6.66 -8.61
CA LEU A 326 13.74 -5.28 -8.35
C LEU A 326 12.67 -4.23 -8.71
N GLY A 327 11.67 -4.59 -9.52
CA GLY A 327 10.71 -3.64 -10.07
C GLY A 327 9.86 -2.93 -9.01
N LEU A 328 9.23 -3.68 -8.10
CA LEU A 328 8.40 -3.10 -7.04
C LEU A 328 9.23 -2.44 -5.94
N ALA A 329 10.40 -2.98 -5.62
CA ALA A 329 11.35 -2.35 -4.71
C ALA A 329 11.78 -0.96 -5.23
N LEU A 330 12.04 -0.84 -6.53
CA LEU A 330 12.38 0.43 -7.17
C LEU A 330 11.21 1.43 -7.10
N VAL A 331 9.99 0.96 -7.38
CA VAL A 331 8.78 1.78 -7.24
C VAL A 331 8.66 2.32 -5.82
N ALA A 332 8.80 1.46 -4.81
CA ALA A 332 8.72 1.86 -3.40
C ALA A 332 9.82 2.88 -3.02
N LYS A 333 11.05 2.70 -3.51
CA LYS A 333 12.13 3.68 -3.32
C LYS A 333 11.76 5.03 -3.93
N ILE A 334 11.46 5.08 -5.23
CA ILE A 334 11.21 6.34 -5.94
C ILE A 334 10.04 7.09 -5.28
N ILE A 335 8.96 6.40 -4.93
CA ILE A 335 7.82 6.98 -4.23
C ILE A 335 8.24 7.52 -2.86
N GLY A 336 9.03 6.74 -2.10
CA GLY A 336 9.57 7.15 -0.81
C GLY A 336 10.49 8.37 -0.89
N ASP A 337 11.32 8.46 -1.93
CA ASP A 337 12.20 9.60 -2.19
C ASP A 337 11.39 10.86 -2.55
N HIS A 338 10.18 10.70 -3.08
CA HIS A 338 9.21 11.78 -3.27
C HIS A 338 8.40 12.14 -2.02
N GLY A 339 8.64 11.46 -0.89
CA GLY A 339 7.86 11.63 0.33
C GLY A 339 6.46 11.02 0.25
N GLY A 340 6.17 10.23 -0.79
CA GLY A 340 4.94 9.48 -0.95
C GLY A 340 5.04 8.05 -0.41
N ILE A 341 3.98 7.29 -0.61
CA ILE A 341 3.81 5.91 -0.12
C ILE A 341 3.13 5.03 -1.15
N ILE A 342 3.47 3.75 -1.17
CA ILE A 342 2.77 2.74 -1.97
C ILE A 342 2.23 1.62 -1.08
N GLU A 343 1.00 1.21 -1.34
CA GLU A 343 0.37 0.04 -0.73
C GLU A 343 -0.05 -0.96 -1.81
N CYS A 344 -0.13 -2.23 -1.45
CA CYS A 344 -0.75 -3.27 -2.26
C CYS A 344 -1.87 -3.91 -1.43
N ASP A 345 -3.06 -3.93 -2.00
CA ASP A 345 -4.18 -4.70 -1.50
C ASP A 345 -4.55 -5.75 -2.55
N SER A 346 -4.54 -7.03 -2.19
CA SER A 346 -4.67 -8.11 -3.16
C SER A 346 -5.54 -9.24 -2.66
N HIS A 347 -6.48 -9.59 -3.51
CA HIS A 347 -7.41 -10.71 -3.39
C HIS A 347 -7.46 -11.45 -4.74
N PRO A 348 -7.94 -12.71 -4.77
CA PRO A 348 -8.15 -13.42 -6.02
C PRO A 348 -9.02 -12.61 -6.99
N SER A 349 -8.56 -12.41 -8.22
CA SER A 349 -9.22 -11.59 -9.26
C SER A 349 -9.28 -10.08 -8.98
N ARG A 350 -8.54 -9.57 -7.98
CA ARG A 350 -8.43 -8.12 -7.72
C ARG A 350 -7.13 -7.78 -6.98
N THR A 351 -6.19 -7.13 -7.65
CA THR A 351 -5.03 -6.49 -7.00
C THR A 351 -5.09 -4.99 -7.21
N THR A 352 -4.76 -4.22 -6.18
CA THR A 352 -4.74 -2.77 -6.19
C THR A 352 -3.40 -2.28 -5.65
N PHE A 353 -2.59 -1.68 -6.51
CA PHE A 353 -1.46 -0.87 -6.09
C PHE A 353 -1.92 0.57 -5.90
N ARG A 354 -1.79 1.10 -4.68
CA ARG A 354 -2.24 2.45 -4.29
C ARG A 354 -1.03 3.32 -3.98
N VAL A 355 -0.86 4.40 -4.73
CA VAL A 355 0.22 5.37 -4.59
C VAL A 355 -0.34 6.65 -3.99
N LEU A 356 0.23 7.09 -2.87
CA LEU A 356 -0.14 8.31 -2.14
C LEU A 356 0.99 9.32 -2.26
N MET A 357 0.71 10.53 -2.73
CA MET A 357 1.75 11.53 -3.03
C MET A 357 1.43 12.92 -2.47
N PRO A 358 2.46 13.74 -2.20
CA PRO A 358 2.27 15.14 -1.84
C PRO A 358 1.70 15.94 -3.03
N ALA A 359 0.74 16.81 -2.75
CA ALA A 359 0.31 17.82 -3.72
C ALA A 359 1.37 18.93 -3.84
N TRP A 360 1.52 19.48 -5.04
CA TRP A 360 2.27 20.71 -5.27
C TRP A 360 1.63 21.84 -4.47
N LYS A 361 2.39 22.43 -3.55
CA LYS A 361 1.99 23.66 -2.87
C LYS A 361 2.60 24.83 -3.62
N ASN A 362 1.76 25.67 -4.22
CA ASN A 362 2.25 26.90 -4.82
C ASN A 362 2.70 27.85 -3.69
N THR A 363 4.01 28.04 -3.52
CA THR A 363 4.59 28.84 -2.44
C THR A 363 4.19 30.33 -2.52
N GLU A 364 3.70 30.81 -3.66
CA GLU A 364 3.29 32.21 -3.85
C GLU A 364 1.98 32.60 -3.16
N LEU A 365 1.09 31.65 -2.84
CA LEU A 365 -0.21 31.95 -2.18
C LEU A 365 -0.15 31.99 -0.65
N ALA A 366 0.95 31.55 -0.03
CA ALA A 366 1.09 31.55 1.43
C ALA A 366 1.66 32.87 1.99
N ALA A 367 2.28 33.71 1.16
CA ALA A 367 2.90 34.97 1.56
C ALA A 367 1.96 36.19 1.51
N GLY A 368 0.73 36.02 1.03
CA GLY A 368 -0.21 37.14 0.76
C GLY A 368 -1.10 37.59 1.92
N ASN A 369 -1.00 37.01 3.12
CA ASN A 369 -1.97 37.28 4.21
C ASN A 369 -1.38 37.84 5.52
N THR A 370 -0.17 38.39 5.50
CA THR A 370 0.46 39.02 6.68
C THR A 370 0.84 40.49 6.49
N GLY A 371 0.11 41.25 5.68
CA GLY A 371 0.38 42.69 5.58
C GLY A 371 -0.79 43.46 4.99
N ASP A 372 -1.79 43.78 5.80
CA ASP A 372 -2.21 45.17 6.01
C ASP A 372 -3.27 45.23 7.12
N ASN A 373 -2.88 45.78 8.26
CA ASN A 373 -3.75 46.46 9.23
C ASN A 373 -2.81 47.22 10.17
N ALA A 374 -2.35 48.37 9.67
CA ALA A 374 -1.81 49.47 10.47
C ALA A 374 -2.81 50.62 10.43
#